data_AF-A0A0K2RNS3-F1
#
_entry.id   AF-A0A0K2RNS3-F1
#
_cell.length_a   1.000
_cell.length_b   1.000
_cell.length_c   1.000
_cell.angle_alpha   90.00
_cell.angle_beta   90.00
_cell.angle_gamma   90.00
#
_symmetry.space_group_name_H-M   'P 1'
#
loop_
_entity.id
_entity.type
_entity.pdbx_description
1 polymer ?
#
loop_
_entity_poly.entity_id
_entity_poly.type
_entity_poly.pdbx_seq_one_letter_code
_entity_poly.pdbx_strand_id
1 'polypeptide(L)'
;MKLADTLEARGSFRLRTTPHQKIVVLDVAKEQVEPLVAELDTLGLSARPSVFRRGTIACTGIEFCKLAIVETKVTAATAVAELERRLADLADSGQLPQALSLHINGCPNSCARIQTADIGLKGMMLPTPDGDPTPGFQVHLGGGLASSNREEAGLGRTVRGLKVYVEDLPDYVERVVRKFVADRAEGQTFAEWAHSADEGDLQ
;
A
#
# COMPACT_ATOMS: atom_id res chain seq x y z
N MET A 1 25.80 2.49 4.89
CA MET A 1 26.62 3.72 4.92
C MET A 1 26.24 4.66 3.77
N LYS A 2 26.12 4.16 2.52
CA LYS A 2 25.78 4.95 1.32
C LYS A 2 24.73 6.07 1.47
N LEU A 3 23.59 5.85 2.13
CA LEU A 3 22.58 6.91 2.33
C LEU A 3 23.13 8.10 3.12
N ALA A 4 23.79 7.87 4.26
CA ALA A 4 24.34 8.94 5.08
C ALA A 4 25.38 9.75 4.29
N ASP A 5 26.29 9.05 3.62
CA ASP A 5 27.33 9.66 2.78
C ASP A 5 26.73 10.57 1.69
N THR A 6 25.67 10.11 1.01
CA THR A 6 24.93 10.90 0.01
C THR A 6 24.31 12.17 0.60
N LEU A 7 23.75 12.11 1.82
CA LEU A 7 23.14 13.29 2.45
C LEU A 7 24.21 14.30 2.90
N GLU A 8 25.27 13.82 3.53
CA GLU A 8 26.36 14.66 4.06
C GLU A 8 27.12 15.36 2.93
N ALA A 9 27.36 14.67 1.80
CA ALA A 9 27.96 15.25 0.60
C ALA A 9 27.16 16.45 0.03
N ARG A 10 25.88 16.57 0.42
CA ARG A 10 24.96 17.64 -0.01
C ARG A 10 24.59 18.59 1.13
N GLY A 11 25.32 18.53 2.24
CA GLY A 11 25.18 19.44 3.38
C GLY A 11 23.98 19.14 4.29
N SER A 12 23.31 17.99 4.14
CA SER A 12 22.20 17.59 4.99
C SER A 12 22.64 16.57 6.04
N PHE A 13 22.41 16.89 7.31
CA PHE A 13 22.73 16.02 8.45
C PHE A 13 21.50 15.57 9.24
N ARG A 14 20.29 15.86 8.72
CA ARG A 14 19.04 15.61 9.41
C ARG A 14 18.10 14.77 8.56
N LEU A 15 17.90 13.53 9.02
CA LEU A 15 16.88 12.61 8.50
C LEU A 15 15.86 12.28 9.60
N ARG A 16 14.61 12.06 9.21
CA ARG A 16 13.55 11.52 10.07
C ARG A 16 12.88 10.33 9.40
N THR A 17 12.56 9.31 10.18
CA THR A 17 11.64 8.26 9.74
C THR A 17 10.20 8.76 9.88
N THR A 18 9.29 8.19 9.10
CA THR A 18 7.86 8.52 9.17
C THR A 18 7.07 7.37 9.81
N PRO A 19 5.89 7.65 10.40
CA PRO A 19 4.97 6.60 10.86
C PRO A 19 4.49 5.65 9.75
N HIS A 20 4.74 6.00 8.48
CA HIS A 20 4.31 5.24 7.30
C HIS A 20 5.45 4.45 6.64
N GLN A 21 6.55 4.19 7.36
CA GLN A 21 7.72 3.44 6.90
C GLN A 21 8.52 4.14 5.80
N LYS A 22 8.53 5.48 5.77
CA LYS A 22 9.32 6.29 4.84
C LYS A 22 10.39 7.06 5.60
N ILE A 23 11.20 7.79 4.86
CA ILE A 23 12.19 8.75 5.39
C ILE A 23 11.94 10.14 4.79
N VAL A 24 12.32 11.18 5.53
CA VAL A 24 12.31 12.58 5.09
C VAL A 24 13.67 13.16 5.41
N VAL A 25 14.30 13.79 4.41
CA VAL A 25 15.57 14.52 4.53
C VAL A 25 15.25 15.99 4.73
N LEU A 26 15.93 16.64 5.66
CA LEU A 26 15.74 18.05 6.02
C LEU A 26 16.96 18.88 5.62
N ASP A 27 16.79 20.20 5.65
CA ASP A 27 17.89 21.17 5.49
C ASP A 27 18.65 21.05 4.15
N VAL A 28 17.95 20.60 3.10
CA VAL A 28 18.51 20.53 1.74
C VAL A 28 18.37 21.91 1.08
N ALA A 29 19.49 22.52 0.70
CA ALA A 29 19.47 23.75 -0.09
C ALA A 29 18.70 23.53 -1.39
N LYS A 30 17.94 24.54 -1.85
CA LYS A 30 17.04 24.43 -3.00
C LYS A 30 17.74 23.88 -4.24
N GLU A 31 18.98 24.31 -4.46
CA GLU A 31 19.82 23.95 -5.61
C GLU A 31 20.32 22.50 -5.52
N GLN A 32 20.28 21.88 -4.34
CA GLN A 32 20.68 20.50 -4.08
C GLN A 32 19.53 19.50 -4.12
N VAL A 33 18.26 19.96 -4.20
CA VAL A 33 17.08 19.09 -4.15
C VAL A 33 17.05 18.11 -5.32
N GLU A 34 17.08 18.60 -6.56
CA GLU A 34 17.01 17.73 -7.76
C GLU A 34 18.23 16.78 -7.87
N PRO A 35 19.48 17.25 -7.64
CA PRO A 35 20.62 16.36 -7.56
C PRO A 35 20.51 15.26 -6.49
N LEU A 36 19.99 15.60 -5.30
CA LEU A 36 19.76 14.62 -4.24
C LEU A 36 18.70 13.61 -4.64
N VAL A 37 17.58 14.05 -5.21
CA VAL A 37 16.50 13.18 -5.69
C VAL A 37 17.04 12.17 -6.70
N ALA A 38 17.78 12.63 -7.71
CA ALA A 38 18.36 11.76 -8.74
C ALA A 38 19.30 10.71 -8.14
N GLU A 39 20.11 11.07 -7.14
CA GLU A 39 21.01 10.14 -6.48
C GLU A 39 20.27 9.11 -5.60
N LEU A 40 19.25 9.55 -4.85
CA LEU A 40 18.41 8.68 -4.03
C LEU A 40 17.57 7.71 -4.88
N ASP A 41 17.16 8.11 -6.08
CA ASP A 41 16.50 7.19 -7.03
C ASP A 41 17.41 6.00 -7.38
N THR A 42 18.74 6.21 -7.49
CA THR A 42 19.70 5.09 -7.70
C THR A 42 19.80 4.13 -6.52
N LEU A 43 19.34 4.54 -5.34
CA LEU A 43 19.27 3.71 -4.13
C LEU A 43 17.89 3.05 -3.97
N GLY A 44 16.96 3.27 -4.91
CA GLY A 44 15.57 2.83 -4.80
C GLY A 44 14.73 3.66 -3.82
N LEU A 45 15.20 4.86 -3.45
CA LEU A 45 14.53 5.77 -2.50
C LEU A 45 13.93 6.97 -3.24
N SER A 46 12.78 6.75 -3.88
CA SER A 46 12.18 7.80 -4.71
C SER A 46 11.43 8.87 -3.92
N ALA A 47 11.65 10.12 -4.30
CA ALA A 47 10.85 11.28 -3.85
C ALA A 47 9.56 11.48 -4.68
N ARG A 48 9.45 10.80 -5.83
CA ARG A 48 8.29 10.85 -6.74
C ARG A 48 7.73 9.44 -7.00
N PRO A 49 7.37 8.68 -5.94
CA PRO A 49 6.89 7.31 -6.09
C PRO A 49 5.49 7.25 -6.73
N SER A 50 5.16 6.10 -7.31
CA SER A 50 3.77 5.76 -7.69
C SER A 50 2.84 5.78 -6.47
N VAL A 51 1.53 5.83 -6.72
CA VAL A 51 0.51 5.75 -5.65
C VAL A 51 0.68 4.47 -4.81
N PHE A 52 1.00 3.34 -5.44
CA PHE A 52 1.18 2.05 -4.77
C PHE A 52 2.44 2.05 -3.90
N ARG A 53 3.58 2.51 -4.43
CA ARG A 53 4.84 2.58 -3.66
C ARG A 53 4.74 3.59 -2.51
N ARG A 54 4.00 4.69 -2.70
CA ARG A 54 3.73 5.68 -1.66
C ARG A 54 2.83 5.13 -0.56
N GLY A 55 1.72 4.50 -0.93
CA GLY A 55 0.65 4.10 -0.02
C GLY A 55 0.81 2.71 0.61
N THR A 56 1.76 1.90 0.14
CA THR A 56 1.95 0.55 0.68
C THR A 56 2.73 0.55 1.99
N ILE A 57 2.25 -0.26 2.93
CA ILE A 57 2.90 -0.56 4.20
C ILE A 57 2.77 -2.06 4.46
N ALA A 58 3.85 -2.71 4.89
CA ALA A 58 3.83 -4.12 5.27
C ALA A 58 4.42 -4.32 6.67
N CYS A 59 3.88 -5.27 7.44
CA CYS A 59 4.50 -5.65 8.71
C CYS A 59 5.76 -6.51 8.48
N THR A 60 6.24 -7.19 9.51
CA THR A 60 7.45 -8.03 9.40
C THR A 60 7.21 -9.32 8.61
N GLY A 61 6.01 -9.91 8.69
CA GLY A 61 5.70 -11.17 7.99
C GLY A 61 6.34 -12.41 8.62
N ILE A 62 6.06 -13.58 8.02
CA ILE A 62 6.49 -14.90 8.52
C ILE A 62 8.00 -15.10 8.47
N GLU A 63 8.73 -14.32 7.67
CA GLU A 63 10.20 -14.35 7.63
C GLU A 63 10.83 -14.20 9.03
N PHE A 64 10.30 -13.29 9.87
CA PHE A 64 10.86 -13.06 11.21
C PHE A 64 9.84 -12.95 12.35
N CYS A 65 8.54 -12.78 12.06
CA CYS A 65 7.52 -12.66 13.10
C CYS A 65 6.94 -14.03 13.46
N LYS A 66 7.12 -14.45 14.72
CA LYS A 66 6.59 -15.72 15.25
C LYS A 66 5.06 -15.87 15.23
N LEU A 67 4.33 -14.77 15.00
CA LEU A 67 2.86 -14.75 14.97
C LEU A 67 2.31 -14.67 13.55
N ALA A 68 3.17 -14.39 12.57
CA ALA A 68 2.74 -14.21 11.20
C ALA A 68 2.47 -15.57 10.55
N ILE A 69 1.43 -15.57 9.72
CA ILE A 69 0.97 -16.69 8.91
C ILE A 69 1.43 -16.51 7.46
N VAL A 70 1.51 -15.25 7.01
CA VAL A 70 1.83 -14.89 5.63
C VAL A 70 3.11 -14.08 5.56
N GLU A 71 3.90 -14.28 4.50
CA GLU A 71 4.99 -13.38 4.15
C GLU A 71 4.44 -12.03 3.69
N THR A 72 5.07 -10.93 4.11
CA THR A 72 4.54 -9.57 3.83
C THR A 72 5.52 -8.63 3.17
N LYS A 73 6.82 -8.70 3.46
CA LYS A 73 7.79 -7.77 2.87
C LYS A 73 8.02 -8.07 1.40
N VAL A 74 8.26 -9.33 1.07
CA VAL A 74 8.42 -9.78 -0.32
C VAL A 74 7.09 -9.63 -1.07
N THR A 75 5.98 -10.07 -0.47
CA THR A 75 4.63 -9.94 -1.05
C THR A 75 4.30 -8.49 -1.40
N ALA A 76 4.59 -7.53 -0.52
CA ALA A 76 4.37 -6.11 -0.79
C ALA A 76 5.25 -5.58 -1.93
N ALA A 77 6.53 -5.95 -1.95
CA ALA A 77 7.44 -5.52 -3.01
C ALA A 77 6.99 -6.04 -4.38
N THR A 78 6.61 -7.32 -4.45
CA THR A 78 6.07 -7.94 -5.68
C THR A 78 4.75 -7.31 -6.10
N ALA A 79 3.80 -7.12 -5.17
CA ALA A 79 2.52 -6.50 -5.47
C ALA A 79 2.67 -5.07 -6.00
N VAL A 80 3.53 -4.26 -5.37
CA VAL A 80 3.80 -2.89 -5.84
C VAL A 80 4.37 -2.90 -7.26
N ALA A 81 5.37 -3.74 -7.54
CA ALA A 81 5.97 -3.80 -8.88
C ALA A 81 4.96 -4.25 -9.95
N GLU A 82 4.15 -5.26 -9.65
CA GLU A 82 3.11 -5.74 -10.57
C GLU A 82 2.02 -4.68 -10.80
N LEU A 83 1.56 -4.00 -9.75
CA LEU A 83 0.53 -2.96 -9.87
C LEU A 83 1.04 -1.73 -10.64
N GLU A 84 2.28 -1.31 -10.42
CA GLU A 84 2.94 -0.26 -11.21
C GLU A 84 2.97 -0.62 -12.70
N ARG A 85 3.24 -1.88 -13.04
CA ARG A 85 3.26 -2.37 -14.43
C ARG A 85 1.85 -2.50 -15.03
N ARG A 86 0.92 -3.09 -14.29
CA ARG A 86 -0.43 -3.46 -14.77
C ARG A 86 -1.37 -2.27 -14.90
N LEU A 87 -1.17 -1.23 -14.09
CA LEU A 87 -2.02 -0.03 -14.05
C LEU A 87 -1.31 1.20 -14.62
N ALA A 88 -0.26 1.02 -15.42
CA ALA A 88 0.47 2.09 -16.07
C ALA A 88 -0.44 2.92 -17.00
N ASP A 89 -1.41 2.29 -17.68
CA ASP A 89 -2.41 2.95 -18.50
C ASP A 89 -3.25 3.98 -17.72
N LEU A 90 -3.66 3.63 -16.50
CA LEU A 90 -4.40 4.54 -15.61
C LEU A 90 -3.49 5.60 -14.99
N ALA A 91 -2.21 5.29 -14.79
CA ALA A 91 -1.24 6.25 -14.29
C ALA A 91 -0.96 7.34 -15.34
N ASP A 92 -0.68 6.94 -16.58
CA ASP A 92 -0.31 7.82 -17.68
C ASP A 92 -1.47 8.73 -18.10
N SER A 93 -2.70 8.22 -18.02
CA SER A 93 -3.93 8.99 -18.26
C SER A 93 -4.37 9.84 -17.06
N GLY A 94 -3.67 9.78 -15.93
CA GLY A 94 -4.01 10.53 -14.72
C GLY A 94 -5.30 10.08 -14.03
N GLN A 95 -5.76 8.85 -14.31
CA GLN A 95 -7.01 8.30 -13.77
C GLN A 95 -6.85 7.55 -12.44
N LEU A 96 -5.63 7.20 -12.03
CA LEU A 96 -5.39 6.63 -10.70
C LEU A 96 -5.84 7.58 -9.57
N PRO A 97 -6.31 7.06 -8.43
CA PRO A 97 -6.58 7.89 -7.25
C PRO A 97 -5.34 8.67 -6.82
N GLN A 98 -5.55 9.88 -6.31
CA GLN A 98 -4.47 10.72 -5.78
C GLN A 98 -3.73 10.05 -4.60
N ALA A 99 -4.46 9.28 -3.79
CA ALA A 99 -3.93 8.49 -2.70
C ALA A 99 -4.71 7.18 -2.60
N LEU A 100 -3.98 6.08 -2.35
CA LEU A 100 -4.54 4.77 -2.09
C LEU A 100 -3.62 4.02 -1.14
N SER A 101 -4.12 3.62 0.02
CA SER A 101 -3.36 2.90 1.04
C SER A 101 -3.56 1.39 0.94
N LEU A 102 -2.44 0.65 0.80
CA LEU A 102 -2.41 -0.81 0.73
C LEU A 102 -1.63 -1.36 1.92
N HIS A 103 -2.31 -1.91 2.91
CA HIS A 103 -1.70 -2.33 4.17
C HIS A 103 -1.68 -3.86 4.31
N ILE A 104 -0.48 -4.45 4.21
CA ILE A 104 -0.28 -5.91 4.20
C ILE A 104 0.16 -6.41 5.58
N ASN A 105 -0.65 -7.28 6.19
CA ASN A 105 -0.40 -7.83 7.52
C ASN A 105 -0.37 -9.34 7.49
N GLY A 106 0.66 -9.94 8.09
CA GLY A 106 0.83 -11.40 8.11
C GLY A 106 -0.07 -12.12 9.11
N CYS A 107 -0.75 -11.40 10.01
CA CYS A 107 -1.65 -11.96 11.02
C CYS A 107 -2.70 -10.91 11.47
N PRO A 108 -3.68 -11.29 12.31
CA PRO A 108 -4.73 -10.40 12.81
C PRO A 108 -4.28 -9.23 13.70
N ASN A 109 -3.03 -9.20 14.18
CA ASN A 109 -2.57 -8.18 15.13
C ASN A 109 -2.45 -6.75 14.56
N SER A 110 -2.52 -6.61 13.23
CA SER A 110 -2.64 -5.29 12.58
C SER A 110 -1.45 -4.33 12.81
N CYS A 111 -0.22 -4.83 12.90
CA CYS A 111 0.97 -3.98 13.05
C CYS A 111 1.17 -3.00 11.88
N ALA A 112 0.66 -3.33 10.69
CA ALA A 112 0.60 -2.46 9.53
C ALA A 112 -0.78 -1.79 9.34
N ARG A 113 -1.70 -1.86 10.31
CA ARG A 113 -2.98 -1.11 10.39
C ARG A 113 -3.99 -1.49 9.31
N ILE A 114 -4.47 -2.73 9.35
CA ILE A 114 -5.49 -3.31 8.44
C ILE A 114 -6.72 -2.41 8.34
N GLN A 115 -7.31 -2.03 9.48
CA GLN A 115 -8.65 -1.43 9.51
C GLN A 115 -8.68 0.04 9.06
N THR A 116 -7.52 0.70 8.93
CA THR A 116 -7.43 2.11 8.58
C THR A 116 -6.78 2.32 7.22
N ALA A 117 -6.91 1.33 6.34
CA ALA A 117 -6.43 1.36 4.97
C ALA A 117 -7.61 1.34 3.99
N ASP A 118 -7.42 1.92 2.81
CA ASP A 118 -8.32 1.75 1.67
C ASP A 118 -8.41 0.26 1.32
N ILE A 119 -7.27 -0.42 1.26
CA ILE A 119 -7.16 -1.87 1.08
C ILE A 119 -6.29 -2.45 2.19
N GLY A 120 -6.94 -3.04 3.20
CA GLY A 120 -6.30 -3.71 4.33
C GLY A 120 -6.33 -5.23 4.16
N LEU A 121 -5.17 -5.87 4.28
CA LEU A 121 -5.04 -7.33 4.17
C LEU A 121 -4.69 -7.94 5.52
N LYS A 122 -5.54 -8.87 5.98
CA LYS A 122 -5.36 -9.65 7.19
C LYS A 122 -4.92 -11.06 6.87
N GLY A 123 -3.67 -11.39 7.18
CA GLY A 123 -3.11 -12.72 6.98
C GLY A 123 -3.81 -13.79 7.81
N MET A 124 -4.16 -14.90 7.17
CA MET A 124 -4.81 -16.07 7.75
C MET A 124 -4.56 -17.32 6.91
N MET A 125 -4.91 -18.49 7.45
CA MET A 125 -4.96 -19.73 6.64
C MET A 125 -6.28 -19.77 5.87
N LEU A 126 -6.19 -20.03 4.56
CA LEU A 126 -7.32 -20.21 3.67
C LEU A 126 -7.52 -21.69 3.38
N PRO A 127 -8.78 -22.18 3.34
CA PRO A 127 -9.05 -23.55 2.92
C PRO A 127 -8.72 -23.70 1.43
N THR A 128 -8.13 -24.83 1.05
CA THR A 128 -7.94 -25.22 -0.36
C THR A 128 -8.89 -26.36 -0.72
N PRO A 129 -9.18 -26.58 -2.02
CA PRO A 129 -9.97 -27.73 -2.47
C PRO A 129 -9.37 -29.08 -2.05
N ASP A 130 -8.04 -29.15 -1.98
CA ASP A 130 -7.29 -30.36 -1.65
C ASP A 130 -7.21 -30.64 -0.14
N GLY A 131 -7.75 -29.74 0.69
CA GLY A 131 -7.87 -29.90 2.14
C GLY A 131 -6.70 -29.33 2.94
N ASP A 132 -5.54 -29.07 2.31
CA ASP A 132 -4.36 -28.48 2.95
C ASP A 132 -4.47 -26.94 2.97
N PRO A 133 -4.67 -26.29 4.14
CA PRO A 133 -4.85 -24.86 4.18
C PRO A 133 -3.57 -24.14 3.73
N THR A 134 -3.73 -23.07 2.94
CA THR A 134 -2.60 -22.27 2.44
C THR A 134 -2.67 -20.84 2.99
N PRO A 135 -1.54 -20.16 3.23
CA PRO A 135 -1.53 -18.76 3.64
C PRO A 135 -2.22 -17.85 2.61
N GLY A 136 -3.00 -16.88 3.09
CA GLY A 136 -3.60 -15.84 2.26
C GLY A 136 -4.22 -14.74 3.12
N PHE A 137 -5.08 -13.93 2.51
CA PHE A 137 -5.61 -12.72 3.14
C PHE A 137 -7.13 -12.70 3.19
N GLN A 138 -7.69 -12.27 4.31
CA GLN A 138 -9.01 -11.66 4.34
C GLN A 138 -8.87 -10.16 4.04
N VAL A 139 -9.77 -9.62 3.22
CA VAL A 139 -9.72 -8.23 2.78
C VAL A 139 -10.65 -7.35 3.62
N HIS A 140 -10.16 -6.16 3.96
CA HIS A 140 -10.88 -5.05 4.58
C HIS A 140 -10.80 -3.83 3.67
N LEU A 141 -11.93 -3.18 3.39
CA LEU A 141 -12.00 -2.08 2.41
C LEU A 141 -12.58 -0.80 2.99
N GLY A 142 -12.02 0.33 2.58
CA GLY A 142 -12.53 1.68 2.85
C GLY A 142 -12.26 2.23 4.25
N GLY A 143 -11.21 1.75 4.89
CA GLY A 143 -10.70 2.33 6.13
C GLY A 143 -9.90 3.60 5.87
N GLY A 144 -9.74 4.43 6.91
CA GLY A 144 -8.92 5.62 6.83
C GLY A 144 -9.06 6.51 8.05
N LEU A 145 -8.03 7.29 8.34
CA LEU A 145 -8.05 8.30 9.39
C LEU A 145 -8.55 9.63 8.83
N ALA A 146 -8.95 10.54 9.71
CA ALA A 146 -9.21 11.93 9.33
C ALA A 146 -7.96 12.54 8.68
N SER A 147 -8.15 13.25 7.59
CA SER A 147 -7.09 13.87 6.78
C SER A 147 -7.64 15.07 6.01
N SER A 148 -6.80 15.78 5.26
CA SER A 148 -7.24 16.89 4.41
C SER A 148 -8.31 16.48 3.37
N ASN A 149 -8.37 15.19 3.03
CA ASN A 149 -9.26 14.66 2.00
C ASN A 149 -10.32 13.72 2.61
N ARG A 150 -10.44 13.69 3.94
CA ARG A 150 -11.40 12.84 4.67
C ARG A 150 -11.71 13.49 6.01
N GLU A 151 -12.89 14.06 6.16
CA GLU A 151 -13.29 14.79 7.37
C GLU A 151 -13.33 13.86 8.61
N GLU A 152 -13.93 12.68 8.47
CA GLU A 152 -14.10 11.73 9.56
C GLU A 152 -13.30 10.43 9.37
N ALA A 153 -12.67 9.95 10.44
CA ALA A 153 -12.05 8.63 10.45
C ALA A 153 -13.11 7.52 10.37
N GLY A 154 -12.78 6.40 9.71
CA GLY A 154 -13.66 5.24 9.66
C GLY A 154 -12.89 3.95 9.42
N LEU A 155 -13.46 2.85 9.90
CA LEU A 155 -12.85 1.54 9.76
C LEU A 155 -13.24 0.89 8.43
N GLY A 156 -12.33 0.11 7.88
CA GLY A 156 -12.59 -0.70 6.70
C GLY A 156 -13.55 -1.84 7.02
N ARG A 157 -14.52 -2.08 6.13
CA ARG A 157 -15.47 -3.18 6.26
C ARG A 157 -14.88 -4.47 5.72
N THR A 158 -15.20 -5.59 6.37
CA THR A 158 -14.89 -6.91 5.83
C THR A 158 -15.96 -7.30 4.82
N VAL A 159 -15.56 -7.60 3.59
CA VAL A 159 -16.48 -8.13 2.57
C VAL A 159 -16.70 -9.61 2.84
N ARG A 160 -17.97 -10.03 2.86
CA ARG A 160 -18.31 -11.41 3.22
C ARG A 160 -17.75 -12.38 2.19
N GLY A 161 -17.00 -13.38 2.67
CA GLY A 161 -16.44 -14.44 1.81
C GLY A 161 -15.20 -14.04 1.01
N LEU A 162 -14.86 -12.74 0.95
CA LEU A 162 -13.70 -12.26 0.19
C LEU A 162 -12.39 -12.67 0.85
N LYS A 163 -11.70 -13.58 0.16
CA LYS A 163 -10.40 -14.14 0.51
C LYS A 163 -9.52 -14.10 -0.73
N VAL A 164 -8.24 -13.77 -0.55
CA VAL A 164 -7.29 -13.59 -1.65
C VAL A 164 -6.04 -14.41 -1.33
N TYR A 165 -5.68 -15.33 -2.21
CA TYR A 165 -4.41 -16.04 -2.11
C TYR A 165 -3.24 -15.08 -2.36
N VAL A 166 -2.04 -15.42 -1.89
CA VAL A 166 -0.88 -14.52 -1.96
C VAL A 166 -0.54 -14.17 -3.41
N GLU A 167 -0.60 -15.18 -4.28
CA GLU A 167 -0.36 -15.12 -5.72
C GLU A 167 -1.40 -14.26 -6.46
N ASP A 168 -2.65 -14.26 -5.99
CA ASP A 168 -3.77 -13.53 -6.63
C ASP A 168 -3.88 -12.08 -6.13
N LEU A 169 -3.00 -11.66 -5.20
CA LEU A 169 -3.09 -10.32 -4.62
C LEU A 169 -2.99 -9.20 -5.67
N PRO A 170 -2.03 -9.21 -6.61
CA PRO A 170 -1.98 -8.19 -7.66
C PRO A 170 -3.25 -8.19 -8.53
N ASP A 171 -3.78 -9.37 -8.87
CA ASP A 171 -4.99 -9.52 -9.68
C ASP A 171 -6.22 -8.93 -8.99
N TYR A 172 -6.37 -9.20 -7.69
CA TYR A 172 -7.45 -8.63 -6.88
C TYR A 172 -7.34 -7.10 -6.79
N VAL A 173 -6.16 -6.57 -6.46
CA VAL A 173 -5.97 -5.12 -6.29
C VAL A 173 -6.15 -4.39 -7.62
N GLU A 174 -5.66 -4.97 -8.73
CA GLU A 174 -5.91 -4.43 -10.07
C GLU A 174 -7.40 -4.35 -10.37
N ARG A 175 -8.14 -5.46 -10.17
CA ARG A 175 -9.58 -5.53 -10.44
C ARG A 175 -10.35 -4.46 -9.67
N VAL A 176 -10.15 -4.38 -8.35
CA VAL A 176 -10.90 -3.45 -7.50
C VAL A 176 -10.54 -1.99 -7.80
N VAL A 177 -9.29 -1.69 -8.13
CA VAL A 177 -8.87 -0.32 -8.52
C VAL A 177 -9.47 0.07 -9.88
N ARG A 178 -9.46 -0.83 -10.87
CA ARG A 178 -10.09 -0.57 -12.18
C ARG A 178 -11.60 -0.36 -12.02
N LYS A 179 -12.25 -1.17 -11.19
CA LYS A 179 -13.69 -1.04 -10.90
C LYS A 179 -14.00 0.29 -10.22
N PHE A 180 -13.22 0.68 -9.21
CA PHE A 180 -13.33 2.00 -8.58
C PHE A 180 -13.18 3.14 -9.61
N VAL A 181 -12.17 3.07 -10.49
CA VAL A 181 -11.93 4.10 -11.49
C VAL A 181 -13.08 4.22 -12.49
N ALA A 182 -13.70 3.09 -12.85
CA ALA A 182 -14.83 3.05 -13.77
C ALA A 182 -16.14 3.58 -13.16
N ASP A 183 -16.38 3.30 -11.88
CA ASP A 183 -17.68 3.56 -11.24
C ASP A 183 -17.73 4.84 -10.41
N ARG A 184 -16.58 5.38 -9.98
CA ARG A 184 -16.57 6.49 -9.02
C ARG A 184 -17.24 7.75 -9.57
N ALA A 185 -17.96 8.44 -8.70
CA ALA A 185 -18.37 9.81 -8.96
C ALA A 185 -17.16 10.77 -8.93
N GLU A 186 -17.34 11.95 -9.50
CA GLU A 186 -16.31 13.00 -9.46
C GLU A 186 -15.95 13.35 -8.00
N GLY A 187 -14.66 13.35 -7.69
CA GLY A 187 -14.15 13.65 -6.34
C GLY A 187 -14.33 12.54 -5.30
N GLN A 188 -15.04 11.45 -5.62
CA GLN A 188 -15.27 10.35 -4.68
C GLN A 188 -13.97 9.61 -4.37
N THR A 189 -13.70 9.41 -3.08
CA THR A 189 -12.54 8.64 -2.59
C THR A 189 -12.78 7.14 -2.72
N PHE A 190 -11.70 6.35 -2.71
CA PHE A 190 -11.82 4.88 -2.70
C PHE A 190 -12.63 4.40 -1.49
N ALA A 191 -12.40 5.00 -0.32
CA ALA A 191 -13.09 4.62 0.90
C ALA A 191 -14.60 4.84 0.82
N GLU A 192 -15.04 6.00 0.35
CA GLU A 192 -16.47 6.29 0.15
C GLU A 192 -17.09 5.31 -0.84
N TRP A 193 -16.43 5.09 -1.98
CA TRP A 193 -16.89 4.14 -2.99
C TRP A 193 -17.01 2.73 -2.42
N ALA A 194 -15.99 2.24 -1.71
CA ALA A 194 -16.00 0.89 -1.15
C ALA A 194 -17.11 0.65 -0.10
N HIS A 195 -17.55 1.71 0.60
CA HIS A 195 -18.70 1.63 1.51
C HIS A 195 -20.05 1.66 0.78
N SER A 196 -20.15 2.37 -0.35
CA SER A 196 -21.39 2.45 -1.14
C SER A 196 -21.55 1.36 -2.21
N ALA A 197 -20.45 0.72 -2.62
CA ALA A 197 -20.45 -0.26 -3.72
C ALA A 197 -21.15 -1.56 -3.35
N ASP A 198 -21.78 -2.19 -4.35
CA ASP A 198 -22.38 -3.51 -4.23
C ASP A 198 -21.29 -4.55 -3.92
N GLU A 199 -21.62 -5.57 -3.11
CA GLU A 199 -20.60 -6.56 -2.68
C GLU A 199 -19.96 -7.32 -3.84
N GLY A 200 -20.65 -7.48 -4.97
CA GLY A 200 -20.12 -8.13 -6.17
C GLY A 200 -19.01 -7.31 -6.86
N ASP A 201 -19.05 -5.99 -6.74
CA ASP A 201 -18.04 -5.09 -7.33
C ASP A 201 -16.74 -5.05 -6.52
N LEU A 202 -16.79 -5.56 -5.29
CA LEU A 202 -15.65 -5.63 -4.37
C LEU A 202 -14.94 -7.00 -4.39
N GLN A 203 -15.50 -8.00 -5.09
CA GLN A 203 -15.00 -9.38 -5.09
C GLN A 203 -14.06 -9.68 -6.25
#